data_AF-A0A8J6H029-F1
#
_entry.id   AF-A0A8J6H029-F1
#
_cell.length_a   1.000
_cell.length_b   1.000
_cell.length_c   1.000
_cell.angle_alpha   90.00
_cell.angle_beta   90.00
_cell.angle_gamma   90.00
#
_symmetry.space_group_name_H-M   'P 1'
#
loop_
_entity.id
_entity.type
_entity.pdbx_description
1 polymer ?
#
loop_
_entity_poly.entity_id
_entity_poly.type
_entity_poly.pdbx_seq_one_letter_code
_entity_poly.pdbx_strand_id
1 'polypeptide(L)'
;MAEEPSKGGRHLERKLTLSFAALGYITDTAQKLGLLPPPPLPLSSDEWERVKQRSLLQGDSMQPCPICKEEFELHPQACLQAFEKFTNKKTCPLCRKNQYQTRVIHDGARLFRVKCATRVQAYWRGYIVRKWYRNLRKIVPPTDAKLRRKFFEEKFTEISHRLLCSYNTNIDELFSEIDLCLAVNRSILQQLDERCGHEITEEDWEKIQVQAAHREIYECSICLTPLSFHGDCRQAAVGTSGQWPRETVLLSCAHLFHHACLLALEEFSLGDNAPFHACPLCRSCYQKKILKC
;
A
#
# COMPACT_ATOMS: atom_id res chain seq x y z
N MET A 1 46.11 -19.88 -30.79
CA MET A 1 45.24 -20.94 -31.36
C MET A 1 44.44 -20.31 -32.47
N ALA A 2 44.52 -20.92 -33.64
CA ALA A 2 44.19 -20.35 -34.93
C ALA A 2 42.69 -20.09 -35.16
N GLU A 3 42.40 -19.02 -35.90
CA GLU A 3 41.09 -18.69 -36.46
C GLU A 3 40.65 -19.72 -37.51
N GLU A 4 39.44 -20.24 -37.35
CA GLU A 4 38.70 -20.99 -38.38
C GLU A 4 37.70 -20.03 -39.06
N PRO A 5 37.79 -19.77 -40.37
CA PRO A 5 36.80 -18.97 -41.07
C PRO A 5 35.60 -19.84 -41.43
N SER A 6 34.44 -19.49 -40.85
CA SER A 6 33.13 -20.09 -41.11
C SER A 6 32.81 -20.14 -42.61
N LYS A 7 32.89 -21.36 -43.17
CA LYS A 7 32.46 -21.73 -44.53
C LYS A 7 30.92 -21.74 -44.62
N GLY A 8 30.28 -20.58 -44.50
CA GLY A 8 28.81 -20.46 -44.61
C GLY A 8 28.31 -19.62 -45.80
N GLY A 9 29.15 -18.77 -46.38
CA GLY A 9 28.69 -17.68 -47.25
C GLY A 9 28.52 -17.97 -48.74
N ARG A 10 28.95 -19.14 -49.25
CA ARG A 10 29.02 -19.39 -50.72
C ARG A 10 27.94 -20.31 -51.29
N HIS A 11 27.04 -20.84 -50.45
CA HIS A 11 26.07 -21.84 -50.91
C HIS A 11 24.68 -21.28 -51.27
N LEU A 12 24.41 -20.00 -50.96
CA LEU A 12 23.11 -19.37 -51.21
C LEU A 12 23.08 -18.39 -52.40
N GLU A 13 24.19 -18.24 -53.13
CA GLU A 13 24.20 -17.48 -54.40
C GLU A 13 23.84 -18.35 -55.62
N ARG A 14 23.64 -19.67 -55.43
CA ARG A 14 23.38 -20.63 -56.52
C ARG A 14 21.93 -21.07 -56.69
N LYS A 15 20.99 -20.51 -55.94
CA LYS A 15 19.56 -20.78 -56.13
C LYS A 15 18.85 -19.45 -56.25
N LEU A 16 18.55 -19.09 -57.50
CA LEU A 16 17.57 -18.11 -58.01
C LEU A 16 18.11 -17.38 -59.25
N THR A 17 18.63 -18.14 -60.21
CA THR A 17 18.39 -17.84 -61.63
C THR A 17 16.88 -18.06 -61.87
N LEU A 18 16.08 -17.06 -61.51
CA LEU A 18 14.65 -17.04 -61.81
C LEU A 18 14.47 -17.01 -63.33
N SER A 19 13.97 -18.13 -63.85
CA SER A 19 13.27 -18.29 -65.13
C SER A 19 13.85 -17.54 -66.34
N PHE A 20 14.95 -18.05 -66.90
CA PHE A 20 15.33 -17.77 -68.29
C PHE A 20 14.86 -18.84 -69.28
N ALA A 21 14.01 -19.77 -68.84
CA ALA A 21 13.43 -20.79 -69.71
C ALA A 21 11.89 -20.66 -69.69
N ALA A 22 11.30 -20.67 -70.88
CA ALA A 22 9.86 -20.79 -71.15
C ALA A 22 9.01 -19.51 -71.34
N LEU A 23 9.58 -18.45 -71.92
CA LEU A 23 8.85 -17.70 -72.95
C LEU A 23 9.75 -17.69 -74.17
N GLY A 24 9.36 -18.49 -75.17
CA GLY A 24 10.16 -18.76 -76.36
C GLY A 24 10.71 -17.50 -76.98
N TYR A 25 11.95 -17.59 -77.44
CA TYR A 25 12.44 -16.75 -78.51
C TYR A 25 11.49 -16.95 -79.71
N ILE A 26 10.39 -16.21 -79.75
CA ILE A 26 9.68 -15.98 -81.00
C ILE A 26 10.64 -15.12 -81.81
N THR A 27 11.54 -15.76 -82.54
CA THR A 27 12.27 -15.10 -83.61
C THR A 27 11.19 -14.68 -84.60
N ASP A 28 10.89 -13.39 -84.64
CA ASP A 28 10.06 -12.83 -85.69
C ASP A 28 10.71 -13.21 -87.03
N THR A 29 9.91 -13.57 -88.03
CA THR A 29 10.40 -13.95 -89.37
C THR A 29 11.35 -12.88 -89.92
N ALA A 30 11.13 -11.61 -89.58
CA ALA A 30 12.01 -10.49 -89.89
C ALA A 30 13.43 -10.57 -89.27
N GLN A 31 13.60 -11.16 -88.07
CA GLN A 31 14.93 -11.37 -87.47
C GLN A 31 15.71 -12.50 -88.14
N LYS A 32 15.02 -13.58 -88.53
CA LYS A 32 15.64 -14.69 -89.29
C LYS A 32 16.09 -14.26 -90.69
N LEU A 33 15.39 -13.29 -91.28
CA LEU A 33 15.72 -12.69 -92.58
C LEU A 33 16.74 -11.54 -92.48
N GLY A 34 17.27 -11.23 -91.29
CA GLY A 34 18.28 -10.19 -91.09
C GLY A 34 17.77 -8.75 -91.23
N LEU A 35 16.45 -8.54 -91.25
CA LEU A 35 15.82 -7.21 -91.38
C LEU A 35 15.80 -6.43 -90.06
N LEU A 36 15.95 -7.12 -88.92
CA LEU A 36 15.98 -6.52 -87.59
C LEU A 36 17.18 -7.06 -86.79
N PRO A 37 17.82 -6.21 -85.96
CA PRO A 37 18.90 -6.67 -85.10
C PRO A 37 18.41 -7.74 -84.11
N PRO A 38 19.26 -8.72 -83.77
CA PRO A 38 18.93 -9.72 -82.75
C PRO A 38 18.69 -9.06 -81.39
N PRO A 39 17.88 -9.66 -80.51
CA PRO A 39 17.67 -9.11 -79.17
C PRO A 39 19.00 -9.09 -78.40
N PRO A 40 19.21 -8.12 -77.50
CA PRO A 40 20.44 -8.03 -76.72
C PRO A 40 20.64 -9.30 -75.88
N LEU A 41 21.89 -9.78 -75.84
CA LEU A 41 22.26 -10.97 -75.08
C LEU A 41 21.98 -10.76 -73.57
N PRO A 42 21.66 -11.84 -72.82
CA PRO A 42 21.63 -11.80 -71.36
C PRO A 42 22.94 -11.26 -70.78
N LEU A 43 22.84 -10.40 -69.77
CA LEU A 43 24.01 -9.86 -69.06
C LEU A 43 24.73 -11.00 -68.34
N SER A 44 26.06 -10.98 -68.41
CA SER A 44 26.95 -11.88 -67.68
C SER A 44 26.92 -11.61 -66.17
N SER A 45 27.41 -12.56 -65.38
CA SER A 45 27.49 -12.39 -63.91
C SER A 45 28.32 -11.18 -63.50
N ASP A 46 29.42 -10.92 -64.20
CA ASP A 46 30.32 -9.80 -63.91
C ASP A 46 29.69 -8.45 -64.29
N GLU A 47 28.92 -8.39 -65.38
CA GLU A 47 28.16 -7.20 -65.73
C GLU A 47 27.05 -6.91 -64.71
N TRP A 48 26.38 -7.94 -64.20
CA TRP A 48 25.42 -7.77 -63.11
C TRP A 48 26.06 -7.27 -61.82
N GLU A 49 27.28 -7.71 -61.49
CA GLU A 49 27.98 -7.19 -60.32
C GLU A 49 28.33 -5.71 -60.51
N ARG A 50 28.77 -5.30 -61.71
CA ARG A 50 28.99 -3.87 -62.02
C ARG A 50 27.71 -3.04 -61.89
N VAL A 51 26.56 -3.57 -62.33
CA VAL A 51 25.25 -2.92 -62.17
C VAL A 51 24.88 -2.80 -60.70
N LYS A 52 25.07 -3.86 -59.91
CA LYS A 52 24.83 -3.84 -58.46
C LYS A 52 25.71 -2.83 -57.74
N GLN A 53 27.01 -2.79 -58.05
CA GLN A 53 27.95 -1.82 -57.47
C GLN A 53 27.56 -0.37 -57.80
N ARG A 54 27.11 -0.11 -59.03
CA ARG A 54 26.59 1.22 -59.40
C ARG A 54 25.37 1.60 -58.56
N SER A 55 24.41 0.69 -58.41
CA SER A 55 23.20 0.92 -57.61
C SER A 55 23.51 1.17 -56.13
N LEU A 56 24.51 0.46 -55.59
CA LEU A 56 25.02 0.70 -54.23
C LEU A 56 25.64 2.09 -54.07
N LEU A 57 26.47 2.53 -55.02
CA LEU A 57 27.09 3.85 -54.99
C LEU A 57 26.05 4.98 -55.13
N GLN A 58 25.00 4.74 -55.89
CA GLN A 58 23.88 5.69 -56.04
C GLN A 58 22.94 5.69 -54.84
N GLY A 59 23.01 4.66 -54.00
CA GLY A 59 22.16 4.54 -52.81
C GLY A 59 20.70 4.23 -53.14
N ASP A 60 20.42 3.55 -54.25
CA ASP A 60 19.05 3.30 -54.71
C ASP A 60 18.20 2.55 -53.66
N SER A 61 18.83 1.62 -52.92
CA SER A 61 18.17 0.85 -51.86
C SER A 61 17.89 1.66 -50.58
N MET A 62 18.43 2.87 -50.46
CA MET A 62 18.11 3.80 -49.36
C MET A 62 16.88 4.66 -49.68
N GLN A 63 16.53 4.80 -50.97
CA GLN A 63 15.35 5.53 -51.41
C GLN A 63 14.12 4.60 -51.36
N PRO A 64 12.91 5.15 -51.14
CA PRO A 64 11.69 4.36 -51.20
C PRO A 64 11.45 3.82 -52.60
N CYS A 65 10.74 2.69 -52.68
CA CYS A 65 10.36 2.07 -53.94
C CYS A 65 9.66 3.09 -54.87
N PRO A 66 10.12 3.29 -56.11
CA PRO A 66 9.52 4.27 -57.01
C PRO A 66 8.05 3.99 -57.36
N ILE A 67 7.58 2.75 -57.20
CA ILE A 67 6.23 2.28 -57.52
C ILE A 67 5.29 2.49 -56.32
N CYS A 68 5.56 1.86 -55.16
CA CYS A 68 4.67 1.94 -53.98
C CYS A 68 5.03 3.04 -52.97
N LYS A 69 6.19 3.71 -53.13
CA LYS A 69 6.72 4.75 -52.22
C LYS A 69 7.04 4.27 -50.80
N GLU A 70 7.08 2.96 -50.56
CA GLU A 70 7.46 2.37 -49.28
C GLU A 70 8.96 2.08 -49.20
N GLU A 71 9.52 2.05 -47.99
CA GLU A 71 10.90 1.60 -47.77
C GLU A 71 11.05 0.09 -48.06
N PHE A 72 12.25 -0.33 -48.45
CA PHE A 72 12.54 -1.75 -48.64
C PHE A 72 12.69 -2.46 -47.29
N GLU A 73 11.67 -3.22 -46.90
CA GLU A 73 11.68 -4.01 -45.67
C GLU A 73 12.25 -5.43 -45.87
N LEU A 74 11.99 -6.33 -44.92
CA LEU A 74 12.40 -7.74 -44.99
C LEU A 74 11.57 -8.56 -45.98
N HIS A 75 10.36 -8.11 -46.30
CA HIS A 75 9.43 -8.83 -47.16
C HIS A 75 9.74 -8.53 -48.64
N PRO A 76 9.75 -9.55 -49.51
CA PRO A 76 9.93 -9.34 -50.94
C PRO A 76 8.75 -8.55 -51.50
N GLN A 77 9.04 -7.37 -52.05
CA GLN A 77 8.03 -6.55 -52.73
C GLN A 77 7.83 -7.05 -54.16
N ALA A 78 6.58 -7.37 -54.52
CA ALA A 78 6.19 -7.77 -55.87
C ALA A 78 5.75 -6.58 -56.74
N CYS A 79 6.13 -5.35 -56.38
CA CYS A 79 5.65 -4.12 -57.03
C CYS A 79 5.93 -4.09 -58.54
N LEU A 80 7.09 -4.60 -58.96
CA LEU A 80 7.46 -4.67 -60.37
C LEU A 80 6.54 -5.62 -61.15
N GLN A 81 6.27 -6.81 -60.60
CA GLN A 81 5.36 -7.79 -61.21
C GLN A 81 3.91 -7.27 -61.24
N ALA A 82 3.48 -6.57 -60.20
CA ALA A 82 2.16 -5.93 -60.16
C ALA A 82 2.04 -4.84 -61.24
N PHE A 83 3.08 -4.02 -61.43
CA PHE A 83 3.13 -3.00 -62.47
C PHE A 83 3.09 -3.60 -63.88
N GLU A 84 3.85 -4.67 -64.13
CA GLU A 84 3.85 -5.38 -65.41
C GLU A 84 2.48 -5.99 -65.73
N LYS A 85 1.80 -6.57 -64.73
CA LYS A 85 0.43 -7.09 -64.86
C LYS A 85 -0.57 -5.96 -65.17
N PHE A 86 -0.45 -4.82 -64.49
CA PHE A 86 -1.34 -3.68 -64.69
C PHE A 86 -1.18 -3.05 -66.09
N THR A 87 0.06 -2.89 -66.56
CA THR A 87 0.34 -2.29 -67.88
C THR A 87 0.24 -3.29 -69.03
N ASN A 88 0.14 -4.59 -68.72
CA ASN A 88 0.18 -5.72 -69.64
C ASN A 88 1.40 -5.69 -70.59
N LYS A 89 2.51 -5.06 -70.16
CA LYS A 89 3.74 -4.87 -70.95
C LYS A 89 4.97 -4.91 -70.04
N LYS A 90 6.01 -5.63 -70.46
CA LYS A 90 7.32 -5.65 -69.79
C LYS A 90 8.11 -4.37 -70.05
N THR A 91 7.75 -3.29 -69.35
CA THR A 91 8.32 -1.95 -69.48
C THR A 91 8.92 -1.47 -68.15
N CYS A 92 10.08 -0.82 -68.18
CA CYS A 92 10.68 -0.26 -66.97
C CYS A 92 9.83 0.92 -66.45
N PRO A 93 9.41 0.93 -65.16
CA PRO A 93 8.63 2.04 -64.59
C PRO A 93 9.37 3.39 -64.58
N LEU A 94 10.70 3.37 -64.59
CA LEU A 94 11.53 4.58 -64.49
C LEU A 94 11.84 5.19 -65.86
N CYS A 95 12.31 4.38 -66.81
CA CYS A 95 12.80 4.88 -68.10
C CYS A 95 11.99 4.40 -69.31
N ARG A 96 10.90 3.66 -69.09
CA ARG A 96 9.97 3.12 -70.11
C ARG A 96 10.62 2.21 -71.16
N LYS A 97 11.90 1.82 -70.99
CA LYS A 97 12.58 0.87 -71.88
C LYS A 97 11.91 -0.50 -71.81
N ASN A 98 11.71 -1.09 -72.98
CA ASN A 98 11.25 -2.47 -73.16
C ASN A 98 12.41 -3.46 -72.98
N GLN A 99 12.07 -4.73 -72.75
CA GLN A 99 13.04 -5.85 -72.80
C GLN A 99 14.23 -5.73 -71.82
N TYR A 100 13.99 -5.12 -70.66
CA TYR A 100 14.99 -5.07 -69.59
C TYR A 100 15.14 -6.42 -68.88
N GLN A 101 16.30 -6.65 -68.29
CA GLN A 101 16.60 -7.83 -67.48
C GLN A 101 16.50 -7.47 -65.99
N THR A 102 16.20 -8.44 -65.14
CA THR A 102 16.04 -8.26 -63.70
C THR A 102 16.91 -9.24 -62.93
N ARG A 103 17.47 -8.78 -61.80
CA ARG A 103 18.16 -9.60 -60.81
C ARG A 103 17.72 -9.14 -59.43
N VAL A 104 17.37 -10.10 -58.57
CA VAL A 104 16.98 -9.81 -57.18
C VAL A 104 18.24 -9.42 -56.38
N ILE A 105 18.15 -8.32 -55.65
CA ILE A 105 19.16 -7.87 -54.69
C ILE A 105 18.55 -7.82 -53.28
N HIS A 106 19.37 -8.00 -52.24
CA HIS A 106 18.94 -8.01 -50.84
C HIS A 106 19.48 -6.82 -50.04
N ASP A 107 19.98 -5.80 -50.73
CA ASP A 107 20.62 -4.64 -50.09
C ASP A 107 19.63 -3.83 -49.24
N GLY A 108 18.40 -3.61 -49.72
CA GLY A 108 17.33 -2.98 -48.94
C GLY A 108 17.04 -3.71 -47.63
N ALA A 109 16.86 -5.04 -47.67
CA ALA A 109 16.66 -5.85 -46.47
C ALA A 109 17.86 -5.79 -45.50
N ARG A 110 19.09 -5.76 -46.01
CA ARG A 110 20.30 -5.58 -45.19
C ARG A 110 20.31 -4.23 -44.49
N LEU A 111 20.03 -3.14 -45.23
CA LEU A 111 19.96 -1.78 -44.70
C LEU A 111 18.85 -1.64 -43.64
N PHE A 112 17.68 -2.24 -43.89
CA PHE A 112 16.57 -2.26 -42.95
C PHE A 112 16.95 -2.96 -41.63
N ARG A 113 17.64 -4.10 -41.68
CA ARG A 113 18.15 -4.78 -40.46
C ARG A 113 19.09 -3.89 -39.66
N VAL A 114 20.00 -3.18 -40.33
CA VAL A 114 20.93 -2.24 -39.67
C VAL A 114 20.16 -1.08 -39.02
N LYS A 115 19.15 -0.53 -39.71
CA LYS A 115 18.27 0.53 -39.17
C LYS A 115 17.52 0.04 -37.92
N CYS A 116 16.92 -1.15 -37.98
CA CYS A 116 16.25 -1.79 -36.84
C CYS A 116 17.21 -2.02 -35.67
N ALA A 117 18.38 -2.60 -35.91
CA ALA A 117 19.39 -2.83 -34.89
C ALA A 117 19.83 -1.52 -34.23
N THR A 118 20.06 -0.47 -35.02
CA THR A 118 20.43 0.86 -34.52
C THR A 118 19.33 1.44 -33.62
N ARG A 119 18.05 1.31 -34.01
CA ARG A 119 16.91 1.77 -33.19
C ARG A 119 16.83 1.03 -31.86
N VAL A 120 16.95 -0.30 -31.86
CA VAL A 120 16.94 -1.12 -30.65
C VAL A 120 18.10 -0.73 -29.73
N GLN A 121 19.30 -0.63 -30.29
CA GLN A 121 20.47 -0.25 -29.50
C GLN A 121 20.36 1.17 -28.94
N ALA A 122 19.86 2.13 -29.71
CA ALA A 122 19.64 3.50 -29.23
C ALA A 122 18.63 3.55 -28.09
N TYR A 123 17.53 2.79 -28.20
CA TYR A 123 16.53 2.69 -27.14
C TYR A 123 17.11 2.08 -25.86
N TRP A 124 17.88 1.00 -25.98
CA TRP A 124 18.56 0.34 -24.87
C TRP A 124 19.58 1.24 -24.18
N ARG A 125 20.47 1.89 -24.97
CA ARG A 125 21.44 2.87 -24.45
C ARG A 125 20.73 4.00 -23.70
N GLY A 126 19.65 4.53 -24.27
CA GLY A 126 18.82 5.54 -23.61
C GLY A 126 18.15 5.05 -22.32
N TYR A 127 17.67 3.80 -22.29
CA TYR A 127 17.08 3.19 -21.10
C TYR A 127 18.10 3.09 -19.95
N ILE A 128 19.31 2.60 -20.23
CA ILE A 128 20.39 2.48 -19.24
C ILE A 128 20.70 3.85 -18.64
N VAL A 129 20.93 4.87 -19.47
CA VAL A 129 21.26 6.23 -19.02
C VAL A 129 20.13 6.80 -18.17
N ARG A 130 18.86 6.66 -18.59
CA ARG A 130 17.71 7.12 -17.80
C ARG A 130 17.59 6.40 -16.46
N LYS A 131 17.84 5.08 -16.41
CA LYS A 131 17.82 4.30 -15.17
C LYS A 131 18.88 4.80 -14.20
N TRP A 132 20.10 5.01 -14.66
CA TRP A 132 21.20 5.57 -13.86
C TRP A 132 20.91 7.00 -13.40
N TYR A 133 20.44 7.87 -14.31
CA TYR A 133 20.11 9.26 -14.00
C TYR A 133 19.01 9.41 -12.95
N ARG A 134 18.01 8.52 -12.94
CA ARG A 134 16.99 8.50 -11.86
C ARG A 134 17.60 8.26 -10.49
N ASN A 135 18.59 7.39 -10.39
CA ASN A 135 19.29 7.13 -9.12
C ASN A 135 20.14 8.33 -8.71
N LEU A 136 20.89 8.92 -9.65
CA LEU A 136 21.64 10.14 -9.38
C LEU A 136 20.77 11.27 -8.87
N ARG A 137 19.59 11.48 -9.45
CA ARG A 137 18.64 12.54 -9.03
C ARG A 137 18.18 12.38 -7.57
N LYS A 138 18.28 11.19 -6.98
CA LYS A 138 17.97 10.96 -5.55
C LYS A 138 19.12 11.32 -4.62
N ILE A 139 20.35 11.40 -5.14
CA ILE A 139 21.58 11.52 -4.34
C ILE A 139 22.22 12.90 -4.54
N VAL A 140 22.22 13.41 -5.76
CA VAL A 140 22.91 14.64 -6.14
C VAL A 140 21.90 15.79 -6.22
N PRO A 141 22.09 16.89 -5.47
CA PRO A 141 21.24 18.07 -5.54
C PRO A 141 21.34 18.75 -6.93
N PRO A 142 20.21 19.11 -7.56
CA PRO A 142 20.21 19.88 -8.80
C PRO A 142 20.82 21.29 -8.63
N THR A 143 21.41 21.83 -9.69
CA THR A 143 21.94 23.21 -9.71
C THR A 143 20.83 24.26 -9.78
N ASP A 144 19.73 23.96 -10.48
CA ASP A 144 18.58 24.86 -10.58
C ASP A 144 17.91 25.08 -9.22
N ALA A 145 17.67 26.34 -8.86
CA ALA A 145 17.18 26.70 -7.53
C ALA A 145 15.79 26.12 -7.19
N LYS A 146 14.87 26.06 -8.17
CA LYS A 146 13.51 25.52 -7.95
C LYS A 146 13.55 24.01 -7.77
N LEU A 147 14.34 23.32 -8.60
CA LEU A 147 14.51 21.87 -8.49
C LEU A 147 15.28 21.48 -7.22
N ARG A 148 16.27 22.28 -6.83
CA ARG A 148 17.03 22.10 -5.58
C ARG A 148 16.14 22.21 -4.36
N ARG A 149 15.22 23.18 -4.32
CA ARG A 149 14.22 23.31 -3.24
C ARG A 149 13.38 22.04 -3.11
N LYS A 150 12.80 21.55 -4.21
CA LYS A 150 12.01 20.31 -4.21
C LYS A 150 12.81 19.09 -3.76
N PHE A 151 14.06 18.97 -4.22
CA PHE A 151 14.95 17.89 -3.80
C PHE A 151 15.14 17.86 -2.27
N PHE A 152 15.43 19.01 -1.66
CA PHE A 152 15.62 19.08 -0.21
C PHE A 152 14.31 18.92 0.57
N GLU A 153 13.18 19.36 0.04
CA GLU A 153 11.85 19.14 0.62
C GLU A 153 11.49 17.65 0.68
N GLU A 154 11.70 16.91 -0.42
CA GLU A 154 11.53 15.46 -0.45
C GLU A 154 12.47 14.78 0.57
N LYS A 155 13.74 15.21 0.64
CA LYS A 155 14.71 14.67 1.61
C LYS A 155 14.36 14.95 3.05
N PHE A 156 13.89 16.15 3.35
CA PHE A 156 13.43 16.51 4.68
C PHE A 156 12.21 15.68 5.10
N THR A 157 11.29 15.45 4.16
CA THR A 157 10.12 14.59 4.38
C THR A 157 10.53 13.14 4.66
N GLU A 158 11.48 12.58 3.90
CA GLU A 158 12.03 11.23 4.12
C GLU A 158 12.66 11.09 5.53
N ILE A 159 13.46 12.09 5.95
CA ILE A 159 14.08 12.11 7.28
C ILE A 159 13.01 12.26 8.37
N SER A 160 12.05 13.16 8.20
CA SER A 160 10.97 13.40 9.16
C SER A 160 10.13 12.13 9.34
N HIS A 161 9.77 11.46 8.25
CA HIS A 161 9.04 10.20 8.31
C HIS A 161 9.85 9.11 9.03
N ARG A 162 11.15 8.97 8.72
CA ARG A 162 12.01 8.01 9.44
C ARG A 162 12.09 8.32 10.93
N LEU A 163 12.19 9.60 11.30
CA LEU A 163 12.20 10.04 12.69
C LEU A 163 10.87 9.68 13.37
N LEU A 164 9.73 10.01 12.75
CA LEU A 164 8.41 9.69 13.27
C LEU A 164 8.21 8.18 13.45
N CYS A 165 8.64 7.36 12.48
CA CYS A 165 8.58 5.90 12.61
C CYS A 165 9.54 5.33 13.66
N SER A 166 10.59 6.06 14.03
CA SER A 166 11.52 5.62 15.09
C SER A 166 10.99 5.92 16.49
N TYR A 167 10.04 6.85 16.64
CA TYR A 167 9.38 7.06 17.93
C TYR A 167 8.43 5.90 18.22
N ASN A 168 8.56 5.34 19.42
CA ASN A 168 7.61 4.36 19.91
C ASN A 168 6.32 5.07 20.33
N THR A 169 5.35 5.14 19.42
CA THR A 169 4.00 5.63 19.71
C THR A 169 3.07 4.47 20.04
N ASN A 170 3.52 3.51 20.86
CA ASN A 170 2.66 2.42 21.33
C ASN A 170 1.69 2.93 22.40
N ILE A 171 0.81 3.82 21.98
CA ILE A 171 -0.25 4.40 22.80
C ILE A 171 -1.22 3.29 23.23
N ASP A 172 -1.35 2.24 22.43
CA ASP A 172 -2.16 1.06 22.74
C ASP A 172 -1.63 0.32 23.98
N GLU A 173 -0.31 0.22 24.17
CA GLU A 173 0.30 -0.33 25.38
C GLU A 173 -0.01 0.52 26.61
N LEU A 174 0.11 1.85 26.52
CA LEU A 174 -0.27 2.76 27.59
C LEU A 174 -1.77 2.64 27.94
N PHE A 175 -2.66 2.57 26.95
CA PHE A 175 -4.09 2.39 27.20
C PHE A 175 -4.39 1.02 27.80
N SER A 176 -3.68 -0.02 27.38
CA SER A 176 -3.81 -1.35 27.98
C SER A 176 -3.37 -1.39 29.45
N GLU A 177 -2.33 -0.63 29.82
CA GLU A 177 -1.90 -0.48 31.20
C GLU A 177 -2.94 0.27 32.05
N ILE A 178 -3.52 1.34 31.49
CA ILE A 178 -4.59 2.10 32.15
C ILE A 178 -5.82 1.20 32.37
N ASP A 179 -6.25 0.48 31.34
CA ASP A 179 -7.40 -0.43 31.42
C ASP A 179 -7.16 -1.55 32.42
N LEU A 180 -5.94 -2.11 32.46
CA LEU A 180 -5.55 -3.09 33.47
C LEU A 180 -5.64 -2.51 34.89
N CYS A 181 -5.10 -1.32 35.12
CA CYS A 181 -5.20 -0.63 36.41
C CYS A 181 -6.66 -0.38 36.81
N LEU A 182 -7.52 0.05 35.87
CA LEU A 182 -8.94 0.26 36.13
C LEU A 182 -9.66 -1.06 36.43
N ALA A 183 -9.35 -2.13 35.73
CA ALA A 183 -9.91 -3.46 35.97
C ALA A 183 -9.55 -3.98 37.37
N VAL A 184 -8.29 -3.83 37.78
CA VAL A 184 -7.84 -4.19 39.13
C VAL A 184 -8.58 -3.38 40.19
N ASN A 185 -8.67 -2.07 40.03
CA ASN A 185 -9.38 -1.22 41.00
C ASN A 185 -10.88 -1.58 41.09
N ARG A 186 -11.54 -1.84 39.97
CA ARG A 186 -12.94 -2.28 39.95
C ARG A 186 -13.13 -3.63 40.63
N SER A 187 -12.20 -4.57 40.43
CA SER A 187 -12.24 -5.88 41.10
C SER A 187 -12.09 -5.74 42.62
N ILE A 188 -11.19 -4.89 43.10
CA ILE A 188 -11.03 -4.61 44.54
C ILE A 188 -12.33 -4.01 45.11
N LEU A 189 -12.94 -3.05 44.40
CA LEU A 189 -14.21 -2.46 44.83
C LEU A 189 -15.34 -3.49 44.85
N GLN A 190 -15.43 -4.38 43.87
CA GLN A 190 -16.40 -5.49 43.85
C GLN A 190 -16.18 -6.48 44.99
N GLN A 191 -14.93 -6.83 45.32
CA GLN A 191 -14.64 -7.70 46.46
C GLN A 191 -15.01 -7.05 47.79
N LEU A 192 -14.85 -5.73 47.92
CA LEU A 192 -15.34 -4.99 49.08
C LEU A 192 -16.87 -4.98 49.12
N ASP A 193 -17.50 -4.88 47.95
CA ASP A 193 -18.96 -4.89 47.80
C ASP A 193 -19.58 -6.21 48.27
N GLU A 194 -19.05 -7.33 47.77
CA GLU A 194 -19.45 -8.67 48.18
C GLU A 194 -19.24 -8.91 49.68
N ARG A 195 -18.15 -8.39 50.26
CA ARG A 195 -17.85 -8.56 51.69
C ARG A 195 -18.75 -7.73 52.61
N CYS A 196 -19.23 -6.58 52.14
CA CYS A 196 -20.04 -5.65 52.92
C CYS A 196 -21.56 -5.83 52.68
N GLY A 197 -21.95 -6.45 51.56
CA GLY A 197 -23.34 -6.70 51.16
C GLY A 197 -23.97 -8.03 51.65
N HIS A 198 -23.25 -8.86 52.41
CA HIS A 198 -23.81 -10.11 52.93
C HIS A 198 -24.95 -9.85 53.94
N GLU A 199 -26.18 -10.24 53.63
CA GLU A 199 -27.36 -10.04 54.51
C GLU A 199 -27.15 -10.68 55.88
N ILE A 200 -27.18 -9.86 56.94
CA ILE A 200 -27.03 -10.32 58.32
C ILE A 200 -28.35 -10.94 58.79
N THR A 201 -28.32 -12.19 59.27
CA THR A 201 -29.53 -12.86 59.77
C THR A 201 -30.01 -12.26 61.10
N GLU A 202 -31.27 -12.50 61.45
CA GLU A 202 -31.82 -12.01 62.72
C GLU A 202 -31.09 -12.57 63.95
N GLU A 203 -30.62 -13.83 63.92
CA GLU A 203 -29.84 -14.39 65.02
C GLU A 203 -28.48 -13.71 65.20
N ASP A 204 -27.88 -13.23 64.11
CA ASP A 204 -26.63 -12.49 64.17
C ASP A 204 -26.83 -11.06 64.68
N TRP A 205 -27.95 -10.41 64.34
CA TRP A 205 -28.32 -9.13 64.94
C TRP A 205 -28.51 -9.21 66.46
N GLU A 206 -29.09 -10.30 66.97
CA GLU A 206 -29.21 -10.53 68.41
C GLU A 206 -27.84 -10.64 69.10
N LYS A 207 -26.90 -11.39 68.50
CA LYS A 207 -25.51 -11.48 69.01
C LYS A 207 -24.81 -10.12 69.00
N ILE A 208 -24.98 -9.35 67.93
CA ILE A 208 -24.40 -8.00 67.79
C ILE A 208 -25.00 -7.06 68.84
N GLN A 209 -26.29 -7.18 69.15
CA GLN A 209 -26.96 -6.38 70.18
C GLN A 209 -26.44 -6.70 71.58
N VAL A 210 -26.23 -7.98 71.90
CA VAL A 210 -25.59 -8.41 73.16
C VAL A 210 -24.15 -7.88 73.24
N GLN A 211 -23.40 -7.92 72.13
CA GLN A 211 -22.05 -7.37 72.07
C GLN A 211 -22.02 -5.85 72.28
N ALA A 212 -22.98 -5.12 71.71
CA ALA A 212 -23.09 -3.66 71.90
C ALA A 212 -23.43 -3.30 73.35
N ALA A 213 -24.28 -4.08 74.02
CA ALA A 213 -24.61 -3.88 75.43
C ALA A 213 -23.38 -4.05 76.34
N HIS A 214 -22.49 -5.00 76.03
CA HIS A 214 -21.24 -5.20 76.79
C HIS A 214 -20.20 -4.09 76.57
N ARG A 215 -20.30 -3.30 75.48
CA ARG A 215 -19.36 -2.21 75.20
C ARG A 215 -19.63 -0.92 75.97
N GLU A 216 -20.69 -0.88 76.79
CA GLU A 216 -21.04 0.26 77.66
C GLU A 216 -21.10 1.60 76.90
N ILE A 217 -21.62 1.58 75.67
CA ILE A 217 -21.73 2.79 74.83
C ILE A 217 -23.01 3.53 75.20
N TYR A 218 -22.88 4.60 75.99
CA TYR A 218 -24.03 5.40 76.47
C TYR A 218 -24.23 6.71 75.70
N GLU A 219 -23.28 7.12 74.87
CA GLU A 219 -23.32 8.38 74.14
C GLU A 219 -23.08 8.19 72.64
N CYS A 220 -23.78 8.97 71.82
CA CYS A 220 -23.59 9.02 70.39
C CYS A 220 -22.30 9.77 70.06
N SER A 221 -21.29 9.11 69.52
CA SER A 221 -19.98 9.74 69.25
C SER A 221 -19.99 10.79 68.13
N ILE A 222 -21.11 10.94 67.40
CA ILE A 222 -21.27 11.97 66.35
C ILE A 222 -21.66 13.32 66.96
N CYS A 223 -22.60 13.31 67.91
CA CYS A 223 -23.17 14.53 68.50
C CYS A 223 -22.87 14.68 70.00
N LEU A 224 -22.19 13.71 70.60
CA LEU A 224 -21.77 13.67 72.01
C LEU A 224 -22.95 13.77 73.00
N THR A 225 -24.10 13.19 72.66
CA THR A 225 -25.32 13.18 73.52
C THR A 225 -25.79 11.75 73.81
N PRO A 226 -26.50 11.51 74.93
CA PRO A 226 -26.84 10.16 75.39
C PRO A 226 -27.78 9.39 74.44
N LEU A 227 -27.60 8.08 74.38
CA LEU A 227 -28.40 7.12 73.60
C LEU A 227 -29.50 6.51 74.47
N SER A 228 -30.71 6.34 73.93
CA SER A 228 -31.87 5.82 74.66
C SER A 228 -31.92 4.28 74.74
N PHE A 229 -30.78 3.60 74.56
CA PHE A 229 -30.69 2.14 74.42
C PHE A 229 -30.83 1.35 75.74
N HIS A 230 -30.86 2.04 76.88
CA HIS A 230 -31.11 1.42 78.18
C HIS A 230 -32.38 1.99 78.81
N GLY A 231 -33.31 1.10 79.16
CA GLY A 231 -34.59 1.39 79.80
C GLY A 231 -34.51 1.93 81.23
N ASP A 232 -33.38 2.52 81.63
CA ASP A 232 -33.25 3.22 82.90
C ASP A 232 -33.47 4.72 82.69
N CYS A 233 -34.75 5.07 82.60
CA CYS A 233 -35.24 6.39 82.98
C CYS A 233 -34.88 6.65 84.46
N ARG A 234 -33.68 7.17 84.77
CA ARG A 234 -33.45 7.94 85.99
C ARG A 234 -32.15 8.76 85.93
N GLN A 235 -32.39 10.09 85.93
CA GLN A 235 -31.53 11.17 86.43
C GLN A 235 -30.40 11.71 85.53
N ALA A 236 -30.75 12.70 84.72
CA ALA A 236 -30.17 14.06 84.65
C ALA A 236 -30.90 14.79 83.49
N ALA A 237 -31.28 16.07 83.50
CA ALA A 237 -31.23 17.16 84.45
C ALA A 237 -32.35 18.15 84.06
N VAL A 238 -32.74 18.99 85.02
CA VAL A 238 -33.69 20.09 84.86
C VAL A 238 -33.24 21.04 83.74
N GLY A 239 -34.06 21.23 82.71
CA GLY A 239 -33.86 22.30 81.72
C GLY A 239 -34.50 22.06 80.35
N THR A 240 -35.73 22.58 80.18
CA THR A 240 -36.32 23.12 78.93
C THR A 240 -36.37 22.29 77.62
N SER A 241 -37.61 22.18 77.12
CA SER A 241 -38.07 21.84 75.77
C SER A 241 -38.13 20.34 75.41
N GLY A 242 -39.26 19.96 74.80
CA GLY A 242 -39.67 18.56 74.60
C GLY A 242 -38.64 17.73 73.84
N GLN A 243 -37.99 16.81 74.54
CA GLN A 243 -37.14 15.81 73.92
C GLN A 243 -37.99 14.63 73.48
N TRP A 244 -38.18 14.52 72.17
CA TRP A 244 -38.71 13.32 71.55
C TRP A 244 -37.60 12.27 71.60
N PRO A 245 -37.90 11.01 71.96
CA PRO A 245 -36.89 9.95 71.98
C PRO A 245 -36.24 9.85 70.61
N ARG A 246 -34.92 10.09 70.55
CA ARG A 246 -34.16 9.97 69.31
C ARG A 246 -33.94 8.49 69.06
N GLU A 247 -34.44 8.00 67.92
CA GLU A 247 -34.23 6.61 67.51
C GLU A 247 -32.74 6.28 67.52
N THR A 248 -32.39 5.15 68.12
CA THR A 248 -31.02 4.65 68.18
C THR A 248 -30.83 3.61 67.08
N VAL A 249 -29.71 3.68 66.38
CA VAL A 249 -29.36 2.75 65.33
C VAL A 249 -28.15 1.93 65.73
N LEU A 250 -28.27 0.61 65.58
CA LEU A 250 -27.18 -0.35 65.79
C LEU A 250 -26.55 -0.70 64.45
N LEU A 251 -25.22 -0.61 64.41
CA LEU A 251 -24.43 -1.02 63.26
C LEU A 251 -23.96 -2.46 63.42
N SER A 252 -23.78 -3.16 62.31
CA SER A 252 -23.20 -4.51 62.25
C SER A 252 -21.81 -4.66 62.91
N CYS A 253 -21.07 -3.55 63.10
CA CYS A 253 -19.82 -3.52 63.85
C CYS A 253 -19.99 -3.36 65.38
N ALA A 254 -21.22 -3.50 65.89
CA ALA A 254 -21.63 -3.33 67.29
C ALA A 254 -21.39 -1.91 67.85
N HIS A 255 -21.54 -0.89 67.01
CA HIS A 255 -21.53 0.53 67.43
C HIS A 255 -22.93 1.13 67.34
N LEU A 256 -23.23 2.08 68.23
CA LEU A 256 -24.54 2.71 68.38
C LEU A 256 -24.46 4.21 68.10
N PHE A 257 -25.45 4.75 67.39
CA PHE A 257 -25.57 6.18 67.10
C PHE A 257 -27.05 6.60 67.15
N HIS A 258 -27.35 7.90 67.19
CA HIS A 258 -28.69 8.37 66.85
C HIS A 258 -28.92 8.20 65.35
N HIS A 259 -30.10 7.73 64.97
CA HIS A 259 -30.47 7.51 63.58
C HIS A 259 -30.28 8.78 62.73
N ALA A 260 -30.78 9.93 63.21
CA ALA A 260 -30.63 11.22 62.53
C ALA A 260 -29.16 11.68 62.39
N CYS A 261 -28.31 11.40 63.39
CA CYS A 261 -26.90 11.77 63.34
C CYS A 261 -26.14 10.91 62.33
N LEU A 262 -26.45 9.62 62.25
CA LEU A 262 -25.86 8.71 61.28
C LEU A 262 -26.32 9.07 59.86
N LEU A 263 -27.61 9.32 59.64
CA LEU A 263 -28.16 9.72 58.34
C LEU A 263 -27.50 11.00 57.80
N ALA A 264 -27.40 12.04 58.63
CA ALA A 264 -26.75 13.29 58.23
C ALA A 264 -25.28 13.10 57.83
N LEU A 265 -24.58 12.16 58.50
CA LEU A 265 -23.20 11.83 58.18
C LEU A 265 -23.09 11.01 56.88
N GLU A 266 -24.02 10.10 56.62
CA GLU A 266 -24.09 9.32 55.38
C GLU A 266 -24.31 10.23 54.17
N GLU A 267 -25.26 11.18 54.27
CA GLU A 267 -25.54 12.20 53.24
C GLU A 267 -24.31 13.08 52.97
N PHE A 268 -23.59 13.47 54.03
CA PHE A 268 -22.41 14.32 53.90
C PHE A 268 -21.19 13.60 53.30
N SER A 269 -21.00 12.32 53.60
CA SER A 269 -19.72 11.64 53.34
C SER A 269 -19.55 11.17 51.90
N LEU A 270 -20.60 10.74 51.20
CA LEU A 270 -20.46 10.11 49.88
C LEU A 270 -21.61 10.39 48.88
N GLY A 271 -22.65 11.15 49.26
CA GLY A 271 -23.85 11.36 48.45
C GLY A 271 -24.69 10.08 48.25
N ASP A 272 -25.92 10.23 47.76
CA ASP A 272 -26.96 9.17 47.71
C ASP A 272 -26.60 7.90 46.88
N ASN A 273 -25.46 7.89 46.17
CA ASN A 273 -25.07 6.83 45.24
C ASN A 273 -23.91 5.94 45.73
N ALA A 274 -23.53 6.04 47.01
CA ALA A 274 -22.47 5.22 47.57
C ALA A 274 -22.99 3.83 47.95
N PRO A 275 -22.39 2.73 47.46
CA PRO A 275 -22.86 1.38 47.76
C PRO A 275 -22.62 0.96 49.22
N PHE A 276 -21.71 1.64 49.95
CA PHE A 276 -21.41 1.35 51.36
C PHE A 276 -21.16 2.58 52.20
N HIS A 277 -21.55 2.49 53.47
CA HIS A 277 -21.19 3.45 54.51
C HIS A 277 -20.18 2.83 55.48
N ALA A 278 -19.21 3.63 55.91
CA ALA A 278 -18.15 3.23 56.84
C ALA A 278 -18.44 3.78 58.24
N CYS A 279 -18.27 2.95 59.26
CA CYS A 279 -18.56 3.32 60.64
C CYS A 279 -17.64 4.46 61.08
N PRO A 280 -18.15 5.52 61.73
CA PRO A 280 -17.33 6.66 62.17
C PRO A 280 -16.25 6.28 63.19
N LEU A 281 -16.48 5.21 63.96
CA LEU A 281 -15.58 4.75 65.02
C LEU A 281 -14.53 3.77 64.51
N CYS A 282 -14.94 2.69 63.85
CA CYS A 282 -14.02 1.61 63.45
C CYS A 282 -13.72 1.56 61.95
N ARG A 283 -14.33 2.45 61.14
CA ARG A 283 -14.18 2.52 59.67
C ARG A 283 -14.58 1.24 58.90
N SER A 284 -15.10 0.23 59.59
CA SER A 284 -15.68 -0.95 58.97
C SER A 284 -16.93 -0.57 58.17
N CYS A 285 -17.14 -1.20 57.02
CA CYS A 285 -18.45 -1.19 56.37
C CYS A 285 -19.52 -1.64 57.37
N TYR A 286 -20.71 -1.08 57.28
CA TYR A 286 -21.81 -1.55 58.12
C TYR A 286 -23.14 -1.68 57.40
N GLN A 287 -23.93 -2.66 57.85
CA GLN A 287 -25.38 -2.62 57.79
C GLN A 287 -25.92 -2.00 59.08
N LYS A 288 -27.13 -1.44 59.02
CA LYS A 288 -27.77 -0.71 60.13
C LYS A 288 -29.15 -1.27 60.46
N LYS A 289 -29.45 -1.42 61.74
CA LYS A 289 -30.76 -1.83 62.27
C LYS A 289 -31.26 -0.76 63.23
N ILE A 290 -32.43 -0.20 62.95
CA ILE A 290 -33.08 0.77 63.83
C ILE A 290 -33.65 0.01 65.02
N LEU A 291 -33.21 0.37 66.22
CA LEU A 291 -33.71 -0.21 67.45
C LEU A 291 -34.94 0.59 67.87
N LYS A 292 -36.09 -0.08 67.88
CA LYS A 292 -37.31 0.48 68.45
C LYS A 292 -37.27 0.28 69.95
N CYS A 293 -37.41 1.37 70.71
CA CYS A 293 -37.68 1.32 72.14
C CYS A 293 -39.09 0.76 72.39
#